data_AF-A0A9E5UVN5-F1
#
_entry.id   AF-A0A9E5UVN5-F1
#
_cell.length_a   1.000
_cell.length_b   1.000
_cell.length_c   1.000
_cell.angle_alpha   90.00
_cell.angle_beta   90.00
_cell.angle_gamma   90.00
#
_symmetry.space_group_name_H-M   'P 1'
#
loop_
_entity.id
_entity.type
_entity.pdbx_description
1 polymer ?
#
loop_
_entity_poly.entity_id
_entity_poly.type
_entity_poly.pdbx_seq_one_letter_code
_entity_poly.pdbx_strand_id
1 'polypeptide(L)'
;MSGSGFPANAAVRLRLQSSFFGESSLIYASGSTDASGRFGLPLTLPLAWSDGRSLTDQWLAVIAETGDGGVRARQALEYQVTAPATAAPGIRATPGQVSVGTVMRVDASGFPANTRVNLHLSRTASGYDAPIYVLGTQMPVGRSALALSFPSNWPMAAA
;
A
#
# COMPACT_ATOMS: atom_id res chain seq x y z
N MET A 1 -0.70 -10.50 20.54
CA MET A 1 -0.41 -9.45 21.55
C MET A 1 -0.87 -9.94 22.91
N SER A 2 -0.08 -9.70 23.95
CA SER A 2 -0.42 -10.10 25.33
C SER A 2 -0.15 -8.95 26.30
N GLY A 3 -0.88 -8.91 27.40
CA GLY A 3 -0.69 -7.92 28.45
C GLY A 3 -1.24 -8.37 29.80
N SER A 4 -0.90 -7.64 30.85
CA SER A 4 -1.25 -7.92 32.24
C SER A 4 -1.46 -6.62 33.02
N GLY A 5 -2.09 -6.68 34.19
CA GLY A 5 -2.36 -5.51 35.04
C GLY A 5 -3.66 -4.78 34.70
N PHE A 6 -4.51 -5.39 33.85
CA PHE A 6 -5.86 -4.92 33.59
C PHE A 6 -6.81 -5.45 34.68
N PRO A 7 -7.99 -4.84 34.88
CA PRO A 7 -8.97 -5.39 35.81
C PRO A 7 -9.36 -6.83 35.40
N ALA A 8 -9.63 -7.69 36.38
CA ALA A 8 -10.01 -9.08 36.14
C ALA A 8 -11.36 -9.18 35.42
N ASN A 9 -11.48 -10.11 34.47
CA ASN A 9 -12.70 -10.35 33.69
C ASN A 9 -13.24 -9.11 32.95
N ALA A 10 -12.38 -8.14 32.66
CA ALA A 10 -12.75 -6.90 31.98
C ALA A 10 -12.63 -7.04 30.46
N ALA A 11 -13.54 -6.38 29.74
CA ALA A 11 -13.43 -6.26 28.28
C ALA A 11 -12.19 -5.43 27.93
N VAL A 12 -11.40 -5.91 26.98
CA VAL A 12 -10.19 -5.25 26.44
C VAL A 12 -10.29 -5.14 24.92
N ARG A 13 -9.83 -4.01 24.39
CA ARG A 13 -9.79 -3.67 22.97
C ARG A 13 -8.38 -3.27 22.57
N LEU A 14 -7.97 -3.65 21.36
CA LEU A 14 -6.72 -3.22 20.75
C LEU A 14 -7.00 -2.21 19.64
N ARG A 15 -6.28 -1.08 19.68
CA ARG A 15 -6.29 -0.02 18.67
C ARG A 15 -4.88 0.24 18.18
N LEU A 16 -4.77 0.75 16.96
CA LEU A 16 -3.49 1.17 16.40
C LEU A 16 -3.36 2.69 16.45
N GLN A 17 -2.15 3.16 16.71
CA GLN A 17 -1.80 4.56 16.67
C GLN A 17 -0.64 4.77 15.71
N SER A 18 -0.81 5.75 14.82
CA SER A 18 0.24 6.30 13.97
C SER A 18 0.99 7.43 14.70
N SER A 19 2.29 7.55 14.45
CA SER A 19 3.08 8.71 14.86
C SER A 19 2.72 10.00 14.10
N PHE A 20 2.07 9.90 12.94
CA PHE A 20 1.81 11.04 12.05
C PHE A 20 0.37 11.57 12.15
N PHE A 21 -0.61 10.70 12.37
CA PHE A 21 -2.03 11.09 12.38
C PHE A 21 -2.81 10.57 13.60
N GLY A 22 -2.10 10.03 14.60
CA GLY A 22 -2.67 9.72 15.90
C GLY A 22 -3.37 8.36 15.98
N GLU A 23 -4.20 8.20 17.01
CA GLU A 23 -4.88 6.94 17.32
C GLU A 23 -6.04 6.68 16.33
N SER A 24 -6.07 5.49 15.76
CA SER A 24 -7.17 5.03 14.91
C SER A 24 -8.43 4.83 15.74
N SER A 25 -9.58 5.20 15.18
CA SER A 25 -10.86 4.91 15.82
C SER A 25 -11.27 3.43 15.72
N LEU A 26 -10.61 2.67 14.85
CA LEU A 26 -10.93 1.26 14.59
C LEU A 26 -10.43 0.35 15.72
N ILE A 27 -11.25 -0.65 16.06
CA ILE A 27 -10.87 -1.74 16.96
C ILE A 27 -10.34 -2.89 16.09
N TYR A 28 -9.08 -3.26 16.30
CA TYR A 28 -8.40 -4.31 15.52
C TYR A 28 -8.52 -5.70 16.15
N ALA A 29 -8.71 -5.74 17.46
CA ALA A 29 -9.00 -6.96 18.20
C ALA A 29 -9.75 -6.62 19.49
N SER A 30 -10.52 -7.56 20.01
CA SER A 30 -11.16 -7.44 21.31
C SER A 30 -11.34 -8.79 21.98
N GLY A 31 -11.47 -8.78 23.29
CA GLY A 31 -11.80 -9.94 24.11
C GLY A 31 -11.88 -9.54 25.57
N SER A 32 -11.61 -10.49 26.47
CA SER A 32 -11.65 -10.23 27.91
C SER A 32 -10.35 -10.67 28.58
N THR A 33 -10.01 -10.02 29.69
CA THR A 33 -8.95 -10.48 30.59
C THR A 33 -9.40 -11.70 31.38
N ASP A 34 -8.44 -12.52 31.81
CA ASP A 34 -8.68 -13.62 32.75
C ASP A 34 -8.91 -13.11 34.19
N ALA A 35 -9.11 -14.05 35.12
CA ALA A 35 -9.30 -13.74 36.55
C ALA A 35 -8.07 -13.06 37.20
N SER A 36 -6.90 -13.12 36.56
CA SER A 36 -5.67 -12.46 37.00
C SER A 36 -5.39 -11.14 36.26
N GLY A 37 -6.30 -10.67 35.41
CA GLY A 37 -6.12 -9.42 34.68
C GLY A 37 -5.17 -9.51 33.48
N ARG A 38 -4.94 -10.72 32.96
CA ARG A 38 -4.10 -10.95 31.77
C ARG A 38 -4.96 -11.16 30.53
N PHE A 39 -4.46 -10.76 29.37
CA PHE A 39 -5.10 -11.04 28.08
C PHE A 39 -4.09 -11.53 27.06
N GLY A 40 -4.60 -12.30 26.09
CA GLY A 40 -3.90 -12.66 24.86
C GLY A 40 -4.85 -12.51 23.69
N LEU A 41 -4.55 -11.59 22.77
CA LEU A 41 -5.39 -11.30 21.61
C LEU A 41 -4.57 -11.40 20.32
N PRO A 42 -5.10 -12.05 19.26
CA PRO A 42 -4.50 -12.00 17.94
C PRO A 42 -4.59 -10.56 17.40
N LEU A 43 -3.53 -10.08 16.77
CA LEU A 43 -3.51 -8.78 16.11
C LEU A 43 -3.05 -8.98 14.67
N THR A 44 -3.90 -8.64 13.72
CA THR A 44 -3.56 -8.60 12.29
C THR A 44 -3.46 -7.14 11.87
N LEU A 45 -2.29 -6.74 11.38
CA LEU A 45 -2.09 -5.38 10.86
C LEU A 45 -2.74 -5.26 9.49
N PRO A 46 -3.47 -4.16 9.22
CA PRO A 46 -4.05 -3.94 7.90
C PRO A 46 -2.98 -3.45 6.92
N LEU A 47 -3.25 -3.59 5.61
CA LEU A 47 -2.41 -2.96 4.57
C LEU A 47 -2.67 -1.45 4.42
N ALA A 48 -3.82 -0.99 4.93
CA ALA A 48 -4.25 0.40 4.87
C ALA A 48 -5.03 0.78 6.14
N TRP A 49 -4.97 2.06 6.50
CA TRP A 49 -5.82 2.66 7.51
C TRP A 49 -7.29 2.63 7.09
N SER A 50 -8.20 2.81 8.06
CA SER A 50 -9.65 2.80 7.82
C SER A 50 -10.14 3.88 6.86
N ASP A 51 -9.34 4.93 6.63
CA ASP A 51 -9.61 6.00 5.68
C ASP A 51 -9.05 5.72 4.26
N GLY A 52 -8.48 4.53 4.04
CA GLY A 52 -7.92 4.10 2.76
C GLY A 52 -6.46 4.49 2.52
N ARG A 53 -5.83 5.27 3.41
CA ARG A 53 -4.40 5.57 3.30
C ARG A 53 -3.57 4.32 3.58
N SER A 54 -2.52 4.07 2.78
CA SER A 54 -1.63 2.93 3.01
C SER A 54 -0.95 3.00 4.39
N LEU A 55 -0.79 1.84 5.03
CA LEU A 55 0.00 1.73 6.26
C LEU A 55 1.48 1.76 5.86
N THR A 56 2.10 2.94 5.87
CA THR A 56 3.52 3.14 5.52
C THR A 56 4.38 3.57 6.70
N ASP A 57 3.78 3.74 7.87
CA ASP A 57 4.46 4.27 9.04
C ASP A 57 5.39 3.23 9.63
N GLN A 58 6.69 3.51 9.64
CA GLN A 58 7.69 2.63 10.25
C GLN A 58 7.50 2.45 11.76
N TRP A 59 6.91 3.43 12.45
CA TRP A 59 6.71 3.41 13.89
C TRP A 59 5.23 3.50 14.21
N LEU A 60 4.69 2.42 14.75
CA LEU A 60 3.31 2.31 15.21
C LEU A 60 3.29 2.14 16.73
N ALA A 61 2.12 2.36 17.32
CA ALA A 61 1.86 1.88 18.65
C ALA A 61 0.56 1.09 18.69
N VAL A 62 0.55 0.02 19.48
CA VAL A 62 -0.65 -0.72 19.84
C VAL A 62 -1.12 -0.22 21.19
N ILE A 63 -2.37 0.22 21.24
CA ILE A 63 -3.04 0.65 22.47
C ILE A 63 -3.97 -0.48 22.90
N ALA A 64 -3.71 -1.03 24.07
CA ALA A 64 -4.64 -1.93 24.74
C ALA A 64 -5.43 -1.12 25.76
N GLU A 65 -6.75 -1.15 25.69
CA GLU A 65 -7.60 -0.42 26.62
C GLU A 65 -8.78 -1.25 27.09
N THR A 66 -9.25 -0.94 28.29
CA THR A 66 -10.52 -1.45 28.81
C THR A 66 -11.70 -0.91 28.00
N GLY A 67 -12.81 -1.64 27.98
CA GLY A 67 -13.99 -1.28 27.18
C GLY A 67 -14.61 0.08 27.54
N ASP A 68 -14.41 0.53 28.77
CA ASP A 68 -14.78 1.86 29.31
C ASP A 68 -13.67 2.91 29.15
N GLY A 69 -12.48 2.51 28.68
CA GLY A 69 -11.32 3.37 28.46
C GLY A 69 -10.54 3.75 29.72
N GLY A 70 -10.92 3.26 30.91
CA GLY A 70 -10.35 3.70 32.19
C GLY A 70 -8.91 3.24 32.45
N VAL A 71 -8.54 2.08 31.92
CA VAL A 71 -7.17 1.52 31.96
C VAL A 71 -6.66 1.34 30.55
N ARG A 72 -5.45 1.85 30.29
CA ARG A 72 -4.78 1.79 28.99
C ARG A 72 -3.31 1.41 29.14
N ALA A 73 -2.78 0.66 28.18
CA ALA A 73 -1.37 0.36 28.02
C ALA A 73 -0.96 0.58 26.57
N ARG A 74 0.28 1.01 26.35
CA ARG A 74 0.83 1.32 25.03
C ARG A 74 2.10 0.53 24.79
N GLN A 75 2.17 -0.11 23.64
CA GLN A 75 3.38 -0.78 23.16
C GLN A 75 3.81 -0.18 21.81
N ALA A 76 5.05 0.28 21.72
CA ALA A 76 5.63 0.69 20.44
C ALA A 76 5.96 -0.55 19.59
N LEU A 77 5.75 -0.43 18.29
CA LEU A 77 6.03 -1.45 17.29
C LEU A 77 6.80 -0.79 16.14
N GLU A 78 7.92 -1.40 15.76
CA GLU A 78 8.52 -1.12 14.45
C GLU A 78 7.77 -1.92 13.40
N TYR A 79 7.08 -1.23 12.51
CA TYR A 79 6.41 -1.83 11.37
C TYR A 79 7.33 -1.75 10.16
N GLN A 80 7.94 -2.87 9.82
CA GLN A 80 8.67 -2.99 8.58
C GLN A 80 7.72 -3.47 7.50
N VAL A 81 7.43 -2.60 6.53
CA VAL A 81 6.87 -3.04 5.26
C VAL A 81 7.95 -3.87 4.58
N THR A 82 7.98 -5.17 4.84
CA THR A 82 8.66 -6.11 3.96
C THR A 82 7.80 -6.17 2.71
N ALA A 83 7.96 -5.20 1.82
CA ALA A 83 7.46 -5.35 0.46
C ALA A 83 8.04 -6.69 -0.03
N PRO A 84 7.22 -7.67 -0.45
CA PRO A 84 7.77 -8.89 -1.02
C PRO A 84 8.72 -8.45 -2.12
N ALA A 85 9.98 -8.93 -2.09
CA ALA A 85 11.06 -8.45 -2.95
C ALA A 85 10.56 -8.28 -4.39
N THR A 86 10.15 -7.08 -4.74
CA THR A 86 9.70 -6.76 -6.08
C THR A 86 10.97 -6.70 -6.88
N ALA A 87 11.15 -7.66 -7.79
CA ALA A 87 12.19 -7.58 -8.81
C ALA A 87 12.31 -6.14 -9.31
N ALA A 88 13.53 -5.64 -9.55
CA ALA A 88 13.75 -4.26 -9.96
C ALA A 88 12.74 -3.84 -11.06
N PRO A 89 12.06 -2.69 -10.92
CA PRO A 89 11.01 -2.29 -11.85
C PRO A 89 11.54 -2.29 -13.29
N GLY A 90 10.79 -2.93 -14.18
CA GLY A 90 11.17 -3.10 -15.58
C GLY A 90 9.98 -2.92 -16.50
N ILE A 91 10.24 -2.34 -17.66
CA ILE A 91 9.27 -2.20 -18.75
C ILE A 91 9.79 -2.89 -20.00
N ARG A 92 8.90 -3.56 -20.73
CA ARG A 92 9.21 -4.14 -22.03
C ARG A 92 8.12 -3.75 -23.03
N ALA A 93 8.53 -3.10 -24.11
CA ALA A 93 7.65 -2.76 -25.22
C ALA A 93 7.82 -3.75 -26.37
N THR A 94 6.71 -4.24 -26.92
CA THR A 94 6.71 -5.16 -28.08
C THR A 94 5.60 -4.77 -29.07
N PRO A 95 5.91 -4.61 -30.37
CA PRO A 95 7.25 -4.59 -30.97
C PRO A 95 8.05 -3.33 -30.57
N GLY A 96 9.39 -3.42 -30.57
CA GLY A 96 10.26 -2.29 -30.18
C GLY A 96 10.38 -1.17 -31.22
N GLN A 97 9.81 -1.37 -32.40
CA GLN A 97 9.65 -0.38 -33.45
C GLN A 97 8.19 -0.42 -33.92
N VAL A 98 7.58 0.74 -34.05
CA VAL A 98 6.18 0.88 -34.46
C VAL A 98 6.06 2.01 -35.48
N SER A 99 5.19 1.82 -36.47
CA SER A 99 4.75 2.88 -37.36
C SER A 99 3.49 3.54 -36.83
N VAL A 100 3.20 4.77 -37.27
CA VAL A 100 1.97 5.48 -36.91
C VAL A 100 0.75 4.59 -37.16
N GLY A 101 -0.20 4.58 -36.22
CA GLY A 101 -1.40 3.73 -36.29
C GLY A 101 -1.19 2.27 -35.87
N THR A 102 0.02 1.87 -35.47
CA THR A 102 0.30 0.52 -34.94
C THR A 102 0.12 0.49 -33.43
N VAL A 103 -0.51 -0.56 -32.90
CA VAL A 103 -0.66 -0.79 -31.46
C VAL A 103 0.63 -1.38 -30.89
N MET A 104 1.12 -0.80 -29.80
CA MET A 104 2.25 -1.32 -29.03
C MET A 104 1.76 -1.94 -27.72
N ARG A 105 2.28 -3.13 -27.37
CA ARG A 105 2.08 -3.72 -26.05
C ARG A 105 3.21 -3.30 -25.12
N VAL A 106 2.87 -2.79 -23.95
CA VAL A 106 3.82 -2.54 -22.87
C VAL A 106 3.50 -3.44 -21.69
N ASP A 107 4.46 -4.30 -21.35
CA ASP A 107 4.43 -5.10 -20.15
C ASP A 107 5.28 -4.43 -19.07
N ALA A 108 4.65 -4.11 -17.94
CA ALA A 108 5.29 -3.55 -16.76
C ALA A 108 5.36 -4.60 -15.65
N SER A 109 6.52 -4.74 -15.01
CA SER A 109 6.78 -5.73 -13.95
C SER A 109 7.63 -5.14 -12.83
N GLY A 110 7.60 -5.77 -11.65
CA GLY A 110 8.41 -5.33 -10.51
C GLY A 110 7.84 -4.14 -9.74
N PHE A 111 6.62 -3.69 -10.07
CA PHE A 111 5.90 -2.71 -9.26
C PHE A 111 5.09 -3.42 -8.16
N PRO A 112 4.90 -2.80 -6.97
CA PRO A 112 4.10 -3.38 -5.90
C PRO A 112 2.69 -3.71 -6.37
N ALA A 113 2.15 -4.83 -5.90
CA ALA A 113 0.80 -5.27 -6.25
C ALA A 113 -0.24 -4.19 -5.89
N ASN A 114 -1.31 -4.10 -6.68
CA ASN A 114 -2.42 -3.15 -6.48
C ASN A 114 -2.01 -1.67 -6.45
N THR A 115 -0.83 -1.33 -6.99
CA THR A 115 -0.37 0.04 -7.11
C THR A 115 -0.73 0.62 -8.47
N ARG A 116 -1.14 1.89 -8.51
CA ARG A 116 -1.34 2.60 -9.77
C ARG A 116 0.01 2.88 -10.43
N VAL A 117 0.11 2.58 -11.72
CA VAL A 117 1.31 2.88 -12.51
C VAL A 117 0.93 3.84 -13.63
N ASN A 118 1.68 4.93 -13.75
CA ASN A 118 1.54 5.89 -14.83
C ASN A 118 2.62 5.63 -15.87
N LEU A 119 2.23 5.47 -17.13
CA LEU A 119 3.18 5.37 -18.23
C LEU A 119 3.28 6.72 -18.94
N HIS A 120 4.48 7.27 -18.95
CA HIS A 120 4.79 8.52 -19.64
C HIS A 120 5.61 8.21 -20.90
N LEU A 121 5.25 8.84 -22.00
CA LEU A 121 5.98 8.75 -23.26
C LEU A 121 6.75 10.06 -23.46
N SER A 122 8.06 9.97 -23.64
CA SER A 122 8.91 11.12 -23.91
C SER A 122 9.79 10.87 -25.14
N ARG A 123 10.25 11.95 -25.77
CA ARG A 123 11.28 11.89 -26.82
C ARG A 123 12.65 11.85 -26.17
N THR A 124 13.49 10.90 -26.58
CA THR A 124 14.84 10.69 -26.01
C THR A 124 15.77 11.91 -26.17
N ALA A 125 15.47 12.85 -27.08
CA ALA A 125 16.36 13.99 -27.40
C ALA A 125 15.98 15.33 -26.76
N SER A 126 14.79 15.49 -26.21
CA SER A 126 14.41 16.72 -25.51
C SER A 126 13.26 16.40 -24.57
N GLY A 127 13.42 16.75 -23.29
CA GLY A 127 12.47 16.49 -22.20
C GLY A 127 11.12 17.19 -22.36
N TYR A 128 10.43 16.90 -23.45
CA TYR A 128 9.03 17.22 -23.65
C TYR A 128 8.18 16.14 -22.97
N ASP A 129 7.43 16.58 -21.96
CA ASP A 129 6.37 15.83 -21.29
C ASP A 129 5.16 15.83 -22.23
N ALA A 130 4.92 14.73 -22.95
CA ALA A 130 3.64 14.54 -23.61
C ALA A 130 2.62 14.09 -22.55
N PRO A 131 1.36 14.57 -22.61
CA PRO A 131 0.33 14.18 -21.65
C PRO A 131 0.10 12.67 -21.65
N ILE A 132 -0.18 12.15 -20.46
CA ILE A 132 -0.45 10.74 -20.11
C ILE A 132 -1.36 10.07 -21.14
N TYR A 133 -0.96 8.92 -21.69
CA TYR A 133 -1.83 8.18 -22.62
C TYR A 133 -2.45 6.89 -22.07
N VAL A 134 -1.99 6.31 -20.95
CA VAL A 134 -2.68 5.14 -20.36
C VAL A 134 -2.53 5.08 -18.84
N LEU A 135 -3.68 5.00 -18.14
CA LEU A 135 -3.76 4.64 -16.72
C LEU A 135 -3.89 3.11 -16.60
N GLY A 136 -2.95 2.46 -15.92
CA GLY A 136 -2.98 1.03 -15.64
C GLY A 136 -3.03 0.73 -14.15
N THR A 137 -3.81 -0.26 -13.73
CA THR A 137 -3.76 -0.79 -12.37
C THR A 137 -2.92 -2.07 -12.36
N GLN A 138 -1.93 -2.16 -11.48
CA GLN A 138 -1.13 -3.36 -11.32
C GLN A 138 -2.00 -4.53 -10.86
N MET A 139 -2.03 -5.61 -11.64
CA MET A 139 -2.78 -6.82 -11.27
C MET A 139 -2.17 -7.47 -10.02
N PRO A 140 -2.92 -8.34 -9.29
CA PRO A 140 -2.47 -8.96 -8.04
C PRO A 140 -1.15 -9.75 -8.12
N VAL A 141 -0.70 -10.10 -9.33
CA VAL A 141 0.55 -10.85 -9.60
C VAL A 141 1.72 -9.96 -10.05
N GLY A 142 1.63 -8.64 -9.87
CA GLY A 142 2.74 -7.72 -10.21
C GLY A 142 3.04 -7.63 -11.71
N ARG A 143 2.02 -7.78 -12.56
CA ARG A 143 2.10 -7.58 -14.01
C ARG A 143 0.95 -6.70 -14.50
N SER A 144 1.24 -5.83 -15.47
CA SER A 144 0.24 -5.11 -16.25
C SER A 144 0.58 -5.17 -17.72
N ALA A 145 -0.43 -5.41 -18.55
CA ALA A 145 -0.34 -5.27 -20.01
C ALA A 145 -1.21 -4.08 -20.41
N LEU A 146 -0.57 -3.04 -20.95
CA LEU A 146 -1.25 -1.84 -21.42
C LEU A 146 -1.10 -1.75 -22.94
N ALA A 147 -2.21 -1.49 -23.63
CA ALA A 147 -2.22 -1.20 -25.06
C ALA A 147 -2.06 0.31 -25.25
N LEU A 148 -1.08 0.70 -26.05
CA LEU A 148 -0.87 2.11 -26.44
C LEU A 148 -1.18 2.25 -27.92
N SER A 149 -2.03 3.23 -28.23
CA SER A 149 -2.26 3.70 -29.60
C SER A 149 -1.58 5.05 -29.80
N PHE A 150 -0.69 5.14 -30.79
CA PHE A 150 -0.09 6.42 -31.16
C PHE A 150 -1.06 7.21 -32.04
N PRO A 151 -1.45 8.45 -31.65
CA PRO A 151 -2.39 9.23 -32.42
C PRO A 151 -1.73 9.70 -33.74
N SER A 152 -2.56 9.88 -34.77
CA SER A 152 -2.11 10.22 -36.13
C SER A 152 -1.42 11.59 -36.25
N ASN A 153 -1.62 12.47 -35.27
CA ASN A 153 -0.97 13.78 -35.16
C ASN A 153 0.33 13.76 -34.34
N TRP A 154 0.86 12.57 -34.02
CA TRP A 154 2.16 12.45 -33.39
C TRP A 154 3.22 13.11 -34.29
N PRO A 155 4.04 14.04 -33.78
CA PRO A 155 5.01 14.72 -34.63
C PRO A 155 5.98 13.68 -35.20
N MET A 156 5.94 13.49 -36.52
CA MET A 156 6.96 12.72 -37.23
C MET A 156 8.29 13.46 -37.01
N ALA A 157 9.36 12.73 -36.68
CA ALA A 157 10.68 13.34 -36.75
C ALA A 157 10.88 13.81 -38.20
N ALA A 158 11.14 15.10 -38.39
CA ALA A 158 11.73 15.55 -39.63
C ALA A 158 13.06 14.80 -39.78
N ALA A 159 13.21 14.09 -40.90
CA ALA A 159 14.40 13.33 -41.25
C ALA A 159 15.63 14.23 -41.40
#